data_AF-A0A353FAJ3-F1
#
_entry.id   AF-A0A353FAJ3-F1
#
_cell.length_a   1.000
_cell.length_b   1.000
_cell.length_c   1.000
_cell.angle_alpha   90.00
_cell.angle_beta   90.00
_cell.angle_gamma   90.00
#
_symmetry.space_group_name_H-M   'P 1'
#
loop_
_entity.id
_entity.type
_entity.pdbx_description
1 polymer ?
#
loop_
_entity_poly.entity_id
_entity_poly.type
_entity_poly.pdbx_seq_one_letter_code
_entity_poly.pdbx_strand_id
1 'polypeptide(L)'
;GQSSPNPIYVDSYIDMTSNHKSATSGQGGNELIAKDLQPNESIFWTAVSTSNSSDTIQLKKFLPSPINPNADFSEMIAAPKLLNGSENEYYTYVKSNPVKGLNYAYCFNFTINNGTQLFTFDPWLED
;
A
#
# COMPACT_ATOMS: atom_id res chain seq x y z
N GLY A 1 30.20 -1.16 -0.12
CA GLY A 1 29.07 -1.97 0.37
C GLY A 1 28.13 -2.17 -0.78
N GLN A 2 27.82 -3.42 -1.13
CA GLN A 2 26.88 -3.70 -2.22
C GLN A 2 25.46 -3.62 -1.67
N SER A 3 24.71 -2.59 -2.06
CA SER A 3 23.25 -2.60 -1.94
C SER A 3 22.70 -3.67 -2.87
N SER A 4 21.98 -4.64 -2.35
CA SER A 4 21.24 -5.60 -3.18
C SER A 4 20.21 -4.84 -4.02
N PRO A 5 20.13 -5.05 -5.35
CA PRO A 5 19.10 -4.44 -6.19
C PRO A 5 17.69 -4.99 -5.88
N ASN A 6 17.60 -6.07 -5.11
CA ASN A 6 16.34 -6.70 -4.75
C ASN A 6 15.80 -6.09 -3.44
N PRO A 7 14.54 -5.62 -3.43
CA PRO A 7 13.89 -5.18 -2.19
C PRO A 7 13.87 -6.28 -1.11
N ILE A 8 13.99 -5.89 0.16
CA ILE A 8 13.84 -6.79 1.31
C ILE A 8 12.36 -6.90 1.66
N TYR A 9 11.83 -8.12 1.72
CA TYR A 9 10.42 -8.39 2.04
C TYR A 9 10.16 -8.26 3.55
N VAL A 10 9.15 -7.47 3.93
CA VAL A 10 8.93 -7.07 5.34
C VAL A 10 7.47 -7.14 5.82
N ASP A 11 6.58 -7.90 5.17
CA ASP A 11 5.15 -8.00 5.54
C ASP A 11 4.88 -8.12 7.04
N SER A 12 5.65 -8.94 7.76
CA SER A 12 5.46 -9.18 9.21
C SER A 12 5.72 -7.97 10.10
N TYR A 13 6.22 -6.87 9.54
CA TYR A 13 6.51 -5.62 10.23
C TYR A 13 5.58 -4.48 9.79
N ILE A 14 4.59 -4.76 8.94
CA ILE A 14 3.71 -3.76 8.36
C ILE A 14 2.29 -3.93 8.91
N ASP A 15 1.82 -2.86 9.52
CA ASP A 15 0.42 -2.68 9.87
C ASP A 15 -0.22 -1.67 8.93
N MET A 16 -1.38 -2.02 8.38
CA MET A 16 -2.20 -1.12 7.58
C MET A 16 -3.48 -0.78 8.33
N THR A 17 -3.89 0.48 8.21
CA THR A 17 -5.15 0.97 8.77
C THR A 17 -5.85 1.85 7.75
N SER A 18 -7.18 1.89 7.81
CA SER A 18 -8.02 2.74 6.99
C SER A 18 -9.03 3.47 7.85
N ASN A 19 -9.33 4.72 7.47
CA ASN A 19 -10.41 5.51 8.06
C ASN A 19 -11.74 5.33 7.32
N HIS A 20 -11.81 4.44 6.33
CA HIS A 20 -13.03 4.18 5.60
C HIS A 20 -14.08 3.56 6.52
N LYS A 21 -15.36 3.90 6.34
CA LYS A 21 -16.48 3.44 7.19
C LYS A 21 -16.63 1.92 7.25
N SER A 22 -16.11 1.20 6.26
CA SER A 22 -16.14 -0.27 6.20
C SER A 22 -14.95 -0.94 6.88
N ALA A 23 -13.96 -0.16 7.32
CA ALA A 23 -12.84 -0.68 8.08
C ALA A 23 -13.36 -1.21 9.41
N THR A 24 -13.21 -2.52 9.64
CA THR A 24 -13.59 -3.15 10.90
C THR A 24 -12.48 -3.01 11.94
N SER A 25 -12.86 -2.89 13.21
CA SER A 25 -11.94 -2.94 14.35
C SER A 25 -11.25 -4.32 14.37
N GLY A 26 -9.97 -4.36 14.00
CA GLY A 26 -9.23 -5.62 13.77
C GLY A 26 -8.11 -5.50 12.74
N GLN A 27 -8.01 -4.37 12.03
CA GLN A 27 -6.86 -4.05 11.19
C GLN A 27 -5.59 -3.94 12.06
N GLY A 28 -4.62 -4.83 11.80
CA GLY A 28 -3.38 -4.95 12.56
C GLY A 28 -2.36 -5.86 11.86
N GLY A 29 -2.40 -5.88 10.53
CA GLY A 29 -1.48 -6.59 9.65
C GLY A 29 -1.45 -5.89 8.29
N ASN A 30 -0.88 -6.54 7.28
CA ASN A 30 -0.80 -6.00 5.91
C ASN A 30 -2.12 -6.14 5.14
N GLU A 31 -3.28 -5.87 5.75
CA GLU A 31 -4.59 -6.06 5.12
C GLU A 31 -5.52 -4.84 5.29
N LEU A 32 -6.25 -4.46 4.22
CA LEU A 32 -7.35 -3.49 4.31
C LEU A 32 -8.63 -4.01 3.65
N ILE A 33 -9.77 -3.75 4.27
CA ILE A 33 -11.08 -4.14 3.72
C ILE A 33 -11.49 -3.12 2.65
N ALA A 34 -11.72 -3.61 1.43
CA ALA A 34 -12.04 -2.80 0.25
C ALA A 34 -13.51 -2.88 -0.21
N LYS A 35 -14.32 -3.82 0.32
CA LYS A 35 -15.67 -4.17 -0.16
C LYS A 35 -16.65 -3.04 -0.47
N ASP A 36 -16.60 -1.98 0.33
CA ASP A 36 -17.57 -0.89 0.23
C ASP A 36 -17.01 0.31 -0.54
N LEU A 37 -15.80 0.22 -1.10
CA LEU A 37 -15.21 1.28 -1.92
C LEU A 37 -16.07 1.54 -3.16
N GLN A 38 -16.30 2.80 -3.47
CA GLN A 38 -17.13 3.22 -4.60
C GLN A 38 -16.31 3.91 -5.70
N PRO A 39 -16.69 3.80 -6.98
CA PRO A 39 -16.08 4.54 -8.07
C PRO A 39 -15.98 6.03 -7.77
N ASN A 40 -14.80 6.59 -8.08
CA ASN A 40 -14.38 7.96 -7.81
C ASN A 40 -14.11 8.30 -6.33
N GLU A 41 -14.23 7.35 -5.41
CA GLU A 41 -13.70 7.56 -4.06
C GLU A 41 -12.18 7.72 -4.12
N SER A 42 -11.69 8.65 -3.31
CA SER A 42 -10.27 8.98 -3.24
C SER A 42 -9.60 8.19 -2.12
N ILE A 43 -8.43 7.64 -2.41
CA ILE A 43 -7.60 6.94 -1.44
C ILE A 43 -6.28 7.71 -1.30
N PHE A 44 -5.97 8.07 -0.06
CA PHE A 44 -4.73 8.72 0.31
C PHE A 44 -3.87 7.72 1.08
N TRP A 45 -2.69 7.43 0.56
CA TRP A 45 -1.71 6.53 1.15
C TRP A 45 -0.66 7.35 1.88
N THR A 46 -0.43 7.02 3.14
CA THR A 46 0.65 7.56 3.96
C THR A 46 1.38 6.43 4.65
N ALA A 47 2.67 6.61 4.90
CA ALA A 47 3.49 5.64 5.61
C ALA A 47 4.24 6.32 6.75
N VAL A 48 4.22 5.70 7.93
CA VAL A 48 4.82 6.24 9.15
C VAL A 48 5.56 5.13 9.90
N SER A 49 6.66 5.48 10.57
CA SER A 49 7.35 4.56 11.48
C SER A 49 6.70 4.61 12.85
N THR A 50 6.29 3.45 13.37
CA THR A 50 5.71 3.31 14.71
C THR A 50 6.76 3.04 15.78
N SER A 51 7.91 2.48 15.40
CA SER A 51 9.01 2.17 16.33
C SER A 51 9.89 3.38 16.64
N ASN A 52 9.94 4.37 15.74
CA ASN A 52 10.74 5.57 15.92
C ASN A 52 10.16 6.74 15.11
N SER A 53 9.65 7.76 15.80
CA SER A 53 9.01 8.93 15.18
C SER A 53 9.93 9.85 14.39
N SER A 54 11.26 9.68 14.53
CA SER A 54 12.23 10.40 13.69
C SER A 54 12.46 9.74 12.34
N ASP A 55 12.06 8.47 12.18
CA ASP A 55 12.18 7.79 10.89
C ASP A 55 11.12 8.29 9.93
N THR A 56 11.55 8.56 8.71
CA THR A 56 10.67 8.92 7.61
C THR A 56 10.56 7.75 6.64
N ILE A 57 9.35 7.49 6.15
CA ILE A 57 9.08 6.39 5.21
C ILE A 57 8.71 6.98 3.85
N GLN A 58 9.59 6.84 2.87
CA GLN A 58 9.33 7.28 1.50
C GLN A 58 8.82 6.13 0.68
N LEU A 59 7.55 6.17 0.31
CA LEU A 59 6.99 5.28 -0.70
C LEU A 59 7.64 5.63 -2.05
N LYS A 60 8.08 4.62 -2.80
CA LYS A 60 8.80 4.81 -4.07
C LYS A 60 8.01 4.29 -5.26
N LYS A 61 7.38 3.12 -5.14
CA LYS A 61 6.63 2.48 -6.25
C LYS A 61 5.46 1.64 -5.73
N PHE A 62 4.45 1.54 -6.57
CA PHE A 62 3.30 0.66 -6.45
C PHE A 62 3.38 -0.32 -7.61
N LEU A 63 3.38 -1.61 -7.32
CA LEU A 63 3.60 -2.68 -8.28
C LEU A 63 2.49 -3.73 -8.13
N PRO A 64 2.13 -4.46 -9.21
CA PRO A 64 1.29 -5.65 -9.06
C PRO A 64 1.89 -6.63 -8.05
N SER A 65 1.03 -7.30 -7.28
CA SER A 65 1.44 -8.33 -6.33
C SER A 65 2.19 -9.47 -7.06
N PRO A 66 3.45 -9.76 -6.70
CA PRO A 66 4.16 -10.91 -7.25
C PRO A 66 3.65 -12.25 -6.69
N ILE A 67 2.98 -12.23 -5.53
CA ILE A 67 2.50 -13.44 -4.85
C ILE A 67 1.10 -13.83 -5.35
N ASN A 68 0.24 -12.85 -5.63
CA ASN A 68 -1.08 -13.06 -6.16
C ASN A 68 -1.26 -12.30 -7.49
N PRO A 69 -0.71 -12.82 -8.61
CA PRO A 69 -0.69 -12.12 -9.89
C PRO A 69 -2.08 -11.92 -10.52
N ASN A 70 -3.13 -12.59 -10.00
CA ASN A 70 -4.51 -12.43 -10.45
C ASN A 70 -5.31 -11.42 -9.59
N ALA A 71 -4.66 -10.84 -8.58
CA ALA A 71 -5.25 -9.89 -7.66
C ALA A 71 -4.77 -8.46 -7.96
N ASP A 72 -4.52 -8.12 -9.22
CA ASP A 72 -3.92 -6.82 -9.54
C ASP A 72 -4.85 -5.67 -9.17
N PHE A 73 -4.49 -4.97 -8.09
CA PHE A 73 -5.28 -3.84 -7.62
C PHE A 73 -5.31 -2.68 -8.62
N SER A 74 -4.37 -2.66 -9.59
CA SER A 74 -4.39 -1.73 -10.71
C SER A 74 -5.61 -1.86 -11.60
N GLU A 75 -6.35 -2.96 -11.54
CA GLU A 75 -7.63 -3.10 -12.22
C GLU A 75 -8.72 -2.24 -11.57
N MET A 76 -8.73 -2.15 -10.23
CA MET A 76 -9.77 -1.47 -9.46
C MET A 76 -9.46 0.00 -9.20
N ILE A 77 -8.19 0.38 -9.04
CA ILE A 77 -7.79 1.75 -8.72
C ILE A 77 -6.90 2.36 -9.80
N ALA A 78 -6.85 3.69 -9.86
CA ALA A 78 -5.92 4.39 -10.73
C ALA A 78 -4.47 4.21 -10.23
N ALA A 79 -3.50 4.42 -11.12
CA ALA A 79 -2.09 4.43 -10.72
C ALA A 79 -1.86 5.53 -9.66
N PRO A 80 -1.32 5.20 -8.47
CA PRO A 80 -1.06 6.18 -7.44
C PRO A 80 -0.05 7.24 -7.87
N LYS A 81 -0.30 8.50 -7.48
CA LYS A 81 0.52 9.67 -7.81
C LYS A 81 0.96 10.38 -6.54
N LEU A 82 2.17 10.93 -6.55
CA LEU A 82 2.67 11.75 -5.44
C LEU A 82 1.73 12.95 -5.22
N LEU A 83 1.32 13.16 -3.98
CA LEU A 83 0.51 14.31 -3.59
C LEU A 83 1.43 15.51 -3.32
N ASN A 84 1.24 16.61 -4.05
CA ASN A 84 1.90 17.90 -3.80
C ASN A 84 3.45 17.86 -3.69
N GLY A 85 4.11 16.87 -4.30
CA GLY A 85 5.57 16.70 -4.20
C GLY A 85 6.08 16.16 -2.86
N SER A 86 5.19 15.71 -1.96
CA SER A 86 5.56 15.02 -0.72
C SER A 86 5.99 13.58 -1.03
N GLU A 87 7.22 13.21 -0.65
CA GLU A 87 7.76 11.86 -0.90
C GLU A 87 7.09 10.75 -0.08
N ASN A 88 6.18 11.11 0.84
CA ASN A 88 5.56 10.20 1.80
C ASN A 88 4.05 10.05 1.60
N GLU A 89 3.46 10.79 0.65
CA GLU A 89 2.01 10.85 0.46
C GLU A 89 1.64 10.58 -0.99
N TYR A 90 0.76 9.60 -1.20
CA TYR A 90 0.28 9.23 -2.51
C TYR A 90 -1.24 9.31 -2.58
N TYR A 91 -1.74 9.71 -3.74
CA TYR A 91 -3.15 9.83 -4.06
C TYR A 91 -3.52 8.87 -5.18
N THR A 92 -4.65 8.19 -5.03
CA THR A 92 -5.32 7.44 -6.09
C THR A 92 -6.84 7.58 -5.96
N TYR A 93 -7.58 7.06 -6.92
CA TYR A 93 -9.03 6.95 -6.87
C TYR A 93 -9.50 5.59 -7.40
N VAL A 94 -10.66 5.17 -6.95
CA VAL A 94 -11.33 3.93 -7.35
C VAL A 94 -11.93 4.11 -8.75
N LYS A 95 -11.58 3.25 -9.71
CA LYS A 95 -12.11 3.28 -11.08
C LYS A 95 -13.41 2.50 -11.21
N SER A 96 -13.55 1.41 -10.46
CA SER A 96 -14.66 0.47 -10.54
C SER A 96 -14.97 -0.11 -9.16
N ASN A 97 -16.20 -0.61 -8.97
CA ASN A 97 -16.57 -1.32 -7.74
C ASN A 97 -15.64 -2.53 -7.52
N PRO A 98 -15.32 -2.87 -6.26
CA PRO A 98 -14.77 -4.17 -5.89
C PRO A 98 -15.62 -5.31 -6.46
N VAL A 99 -14.96 -6.42 -6.79
CA VAL A 99 -15.63 -7.61 -7.31
C VAL A 99 -15.74 -8.59 -6.17
N LYS A 100 -16.97 -8.95 -5.81
CA LYS A 100 -17.25 -9.84 -4.68
C LYS A 100 -16.44 -11.14 -4.76
N GLY A 101 -15.67 -11.41 -3.70
CA GLY A 101 -14.83 -12.61 -3.57
C GLY A 101 -13.52 -12.56 -4.35
N LEU A 102 -13.16 -11.40 -4.91
CA LEU A 102 -11.84 -11.14 -5.45
C LEU A 102 -11.03 -10.36 -4.43
N ASN A 103 -9.90 -10.93 -4.01
CA ASN A 103 -8.91 -10.20 -3.24
C ASN A 103 -8.07 -9.39 -4.21
N TYR A 104 -7.81 -8.14 -3.87
CA TYR A 104 -6.84 -7.32 -4.57
C TYR A 104 -5.55 -7.20 -3.75
N ALA A 105 -4.44 -6.92 -4.40
CA ALA A 105 -3.16 -6.76 -3.75
C ALA A 105 -2.27 -5.79 -4.54
N TYR A 106 -1.46 -5.04 -3.81
CA TYR A 106 -0.38 -4.24 -4.37
C TYR A 106 0.88 -4.47 -3.60
N CYS A 107 1.98 -4.60 -4.31
CA CYS A 107 3.30 -4.58 -3.73
C CYS A 107 3.80 -3.14 -3.65
N PHE A 108 4.26 -2.72 -2.47
CA PHE A 108 4.77 -1.39 -2.21
C PHE A 108 6.28 -1.47 -2.06
N ASN A 109 7.03 -0.61 -2.76
CA ASN A 109 8.44 -0.39 -2.47
C ASN A 109 8.61 0.91 -1.72
N PHE A 110 9.46 0.90 -0.69
CA PHE A 110 9.76 2.07 0.10
C PHE A 110 11.21 2.10 0.60
N THR A 111 11.64 3.25 1.07
CA THR A 111 12.92 3.46 1.76
C THR A 111 12.67 4.11 3.11
N ILE A 112 13.59 3.92 4.05
CA ILE A 112 13.61 4.61 5.35
C ILE A 112 14.68 5.70 5.30
N ASN A 113 14.36 6.90 5.78
CA ASN A 113 15.28 8.04 5.91
C ASN A 113 16.01 8.42 4.61
N ASN A 114 15.33 8.31 3.47
CA ASN A 114 15.89 8.50 2.14
C ASN A 114 17.16 7.67 1.87
N GLY A 115 17.28 6.53 2.54
CA GLY A 115 18.34 5.56 2.31
C GLY A 115 18.24 4.87 0.95
N THR A 116 19.26 4.07 0.63
CA THR A 116 19.34 3.34 -0.65
C THR A 116 18.75 1.93 -0.58
N GLN A 117 18.50 1.41 0.62
CA GLN A 117 17.89 0.08 0.79
C GLN A 117 16.40 0.14 0.48
N LEU A 118 15.97 -0.65 -0.51
CA LEU A 118 14.56 -0.84 -0.80
C LEU A 118 13.98 -1.93 0.09
N PHE A 119 12.83 -1.64 0.67
CA PHE A 119 11.98 -2.58 1.38
C PHE A 119 10.69 -2.76 0.60
N THR A 120 10.07 -3.91 0.76
CA THR A 120 8.82 -4.22 0.09
C THR A 120 7.87 -5.04 0.96
N PHE A 121 6.58 -4.83 0.74
CA PHE A 121 5.52 -5.62 1.35
C PHE A 121 4.34 -5.71 0.38
N ASP A 122 3.54 -6.77 0.50
CA ASP A 122 2.44 -7.10 -0.41
C ASP A 122 1.13 -7.24 0.37
N PRO A 123 0.43 -6.12 0.61
CA PRO A 123 -0.81 -6.14 1.35
C PRO A 123 -1.97 -6.74 0.58
N TRP A 124 -2.86 -7.32 1.35
CA TRP A 124 -4.11 -7.93 0.90
C TRP A 124 -5.25 -6.93 1.06
N LEU A 125 -6.15 -6.94 0.10
CA LEU A 125 -7.36 -6.14 0.11
C LEU A 125 -8.54 -7.07 -0.06
N GLU A 126 -9.19 -7.40 1.06
CA GLU A 126 -10.34 -8.31 1.10
C GLU A 126 -11.65 -7.56 0.82
N ASP A 127 -12.55 -8.22 0.08
CA ASP A 127 -13.96 -7.84 -0.11
C ASP A 127 -14.87 -8.66 0.83
#